data_AF-A0A1S8WYZ5-F1
#
_entry.id   AF-A0A1S8WYZ5-F1
#
_cell.length_a   1.000
_cell.length_b   1.000
_cell.length_c   1.000
_cell.angle_alpha   90.00
_cell.angle_beta   90.00
_cell.angle_gamma   90.00
#
_symmetry.space_group_name_H-M   'P 1'
#
loop_
_entity.id
_entity.type
_entity.pdbx_description
1 polymer ?
#
loop_
_entity_poly.entity_id
_entity_poly.type
_entity_poly.pdbx_seq_one_letter_code
_entity_poly.pdbx_strand_id
1 'polypeptide(L)'
;MQCFPTIDGSCFNFMDFCLPDVVPILTSTVIECQKAGLKSASFGYAAMLLRPEYREKLDPKHRRKFETLVRRPDRKTESTEEDAENRKTEQEAFTPCPLCSSPITASSLYCTECRITLPYCIITGNHVIRSDFTVCPNCQFPAIYSEFMSYIENTDSPNCPMCSVKVERESIRRILDPSKTLAAWISSTEEAEKTGEDAENKSLPQEPTI
;
A
#
# COMPACT_ATOMS: atom_id res chain seq x y z
N MET A 1 -15.76 -26.01 2.94
CA MET A 1 -15.16 -26.16 1.59
C MET A 1 -16.22 -25.76 0.57
N GLN A 2 -16.21 -24.50 0.13
CA GLN A 2 -17.08 -24.05 -0.95
C GLN A 2 -16.18 -23.73 -2.15
N CYS A 3 -16.27 -24.56 -3.17
CA CYS A 3 -15.68 -24.34 -4.49
C CYS A 3 -16.66 -23.50 -5.30
N PHE A 4 -16.23 -22.34 -5.80
CA PHE A 4 -16.93 -21.65 -6.88
C PHE A 4 -16.33 -22.09 -8.22
N PRO A 5 -17.14 -22.53 -9.20
CA PRO A 5 -16.64 -22.94 -10.50
C PRO A 5 -16.30 -21.70 -11.36
N THR A 6 -15.07 -21.64 -11.88
CA THR A 6 -14.71 -20.78 -13.02
C THR A 6 -14.80 -21.58 -14.32
N ILE A 7 -15.02 -20.86 -15.42
CA ILE A 7 -15.40 -21.39 -16.74
C ILE A 7 -14.31 -22.27 -17.39
N ASP A 8 -13.06 -22.20 -16.92
CA ASP A 8 -11.92 -22.90 -17.56
C ASP A 8 -11.37 -24.11 -16.79
N GLY A 9 -12.08 -24.60 -15.77
CA GLY A 9 -11.76 -25.90 -15.13
C GLY A 9 -10.36 -26.00 -14.48
N SER A 10 -9.65 -24.89 -14.31
CA SER A 10 -8.35 -24.86 -13.63
C SER A 10 -8.55 -24.65 -12.13
N CYS A 11 -8.21 -25.68 -11.35
CA CYS A 11 -8.19 -25.63 -9.90
C CYS A 11 -7.02 -24.75 -9.45
N PHE A 12 -7.27 -23.46 -9.20
CA PHE A 12 -6.30 -22.62 -8.51
C PHE A 12 -6.41 -22.88 -7.01
N ASN A 13 -5.35 -23.46 -6.43
CA ASN A 13 -5.24 -23.62 -5.00
C ASN A 13 -5.21 -22.23 -4.34
N PHE A 14 -6.23 -21.92 -3.55
CA PHE A 14 -6.37 -20.68 -2.77
C PHE A 14 -5.35 -20.60 -1.61
N MET A 15 -4.52 -21.63 -1.43
CA MET A 15 -3.71 -21.86 -0.24
C MET A 15 -2.20 -21.78 -0.52
N ASP A 16 -1.80 -20.95 -1.48
CA ASP A 16 -0.40 -20.51 -1.70
C ASP A 16 -0.24 -18.99 -1.58
N PHE A 17 -1.29 -18.26 -1.18
CA PHE A 17 -1.22 -16.80 -0.97
C PHE A 17 -0.71 -16.48 0.44
N CYS A 18 0.48 -16.99 0.80
CA CYS A 18 1.17 -16.60 2.02
C CYS A 18 2.26 -15.59 1.66
N LEU A 19 1.96 -14.31 1.93
CA LEU A 19 2.67 -13.08 1.57
C LEU A 19 2.90 -12.87 0.06
N PRO A 20 2.35 -11.79 -0.52
CA PRO A 20 2.66 -11.47 -1.90
C PRO A 20 4.12 -11.07 -2.02
N ASP A 21 4.88 -11.79 -2.86
CA ASP A 21 6.13 -11.25 -3.40
C ASP A 21 5.82 -9.89 -4.05
N VAL A 22 6.69 -8.90 -3.82
CA VAL A 22 6.52 -7.53 -4.35
C VAL A 22 6.41 -7.53 -5.89
N VAL A 23 7.02 -8.52 -6.54
CA VAL A 23 7.13 -8.61 -8.01
C VAL A 23 5.78 -8.82 -8.70
N PRO A 24 4.95 -9.82 -8.36
CA PRO A 24 3.59 -9.95 -8.88
C PRO A 24 2.71 -8.70 -8.68
N ILE A 25 2.79 -8.05 -7.52
CA ILE A 25 2.01 -6.82 -7.23
C ILE A 25 2.42 -5.71 -8.19
N LEU A 26 3.71 -5.36 -8.23
CA LEU A 26 4.17 -4.27 -9.07
C LEU A 26 3.95 -4.58 -10.56
N THR A 27 4.03 -5.85 -10.96
CA THR A 27 3.78 -6.27 -12.35
C THR A 27 2.35 -5.98 -12.77
N SER A 28 1.36 -6.32 -11.94
CA SER A 28 -0.04 -6.00 -12.21
C SER A 28 -0.27 -4.49 -12.16
N THR A 29 0.34 -3.77 -11.20
CA THR A 29 0.27 -2.30 -11.10
C THR A 29 0.75 -1.63 -12.40
N VAL A 30 1.89 -2.02 -12.97
CA VAL A 30 2.38 -1.44 -14.23
C VAL A 30 1.38 -1.66 -15.37
N ILE A 31 0.80 -2.86 -15.46
CA ILE A 31 -0.17 -3.21 -16.50
C ILE A 31 -1.45 -2.37 -16.36
N GLU A 32 -1.99 -2.24 -15.15
CA GLU A 32 -3.19 -1.46 -14.90
C GLU A 32 -2.95 0.05 -15.08
N CYS A 33 -1.80 0.58 -14.63
CA CYS A 33 -1.42 1.97 -14.90
C CYS A 33 -1.29 2.26 -16.40
N GLN A 34 -0.78 1.32 -17.20
CA GLN A 34 -0.74 1.47 -18.66
C GLN A 34 -2.15 1.49 -19.28
N LYS A 35 -3.05 0.59 -18.83
CA LYS A 35 -4.45 0.57 -19.29
C LYS A 35 -5.20 1.85 -18.93
N ALA A 36 -4.93 2.40 -17.75
CA ALA A 36 -5.53 3.64 -17.26
C ALA A 36 -4.92 4.92 -17.86
N GLY A 37 -3.88 4.81 -18.70
CA GLY A 37 -3.20 5.96 -19.30
C GLY A 37 -2.25 6.72 -18.36
N LEU A 38 -1.97 6.19 -17.16
CA LEU A 38 -1.04 6.76 -16.18
C LEU A 38 0.42 6.44 -16.57
N LYS A 39 0.90 7.09 -17.63
CA LYS A 39 2.23 6.83 -18.23
C LYS A 39 3.40 7.13 -17.28
N SER A 40 3.31 8.19 -16.48
CA SER A 40 4.35 8.56 -15.51
C SER A 40 4.48 7.55 -14.37
N ALA A 41 3.36 7.15 -13.77
CA ALA A 41 3.33 6.15 -12.71
C ALA A 41 3.78 4.77 -13.19
N SER A 42 3.27 4.32 -14.36
CA SER A 42 3.68 3.03 -14.96
C SER A 42 5.18 2.99 -15.27
N PHE A 43 5.77 4.08 -15.74
CA PHE A 43 7.22 4.18 -15.94
C PHE A 43 7.99 4.01 -14.62
N GLY A 44 7.57 4.70 -13.56
CA GLY A 44 8.22 4.64 -12.24
C GLY A 44 8.24 3.22 -11.67
N TYR A 45 7.10 2.55 -11.66
CA TYR A 45 6.98 1.17 -11.18
C TYR A 45 7.74 0.17 -12.06
N ALA A 46 7.72 0.35 -13.39
CA ALA A 46 8.49 -0.50 -14.30
C ALA A 46 10.00 -0.35 -14.10
N ALA A 47 10.49 0.87 -13.87
CA ALA A 47 11.90 1.11 -13.55
C ALA A 47 12.31 0.44 -12.24
N MET A 48 11.43 0.41 -11.24
CA MET A 48 11.65 -0.30 -9.98
C MET A 48 11.78 -1.81 -10.20
N LEU A 49 10.89 -2.42 -11.00
CA LEU A 49 10.93 -3.86 -11.32
C LEU A 49 12.16 -4.31 -12.11
N LEU A 50 12.85 -3.39 -12.80
CA LEU A 50 14.05 -3.69 -13.58
C LEU A 50 15.34 -3.61 -12.76
N ARG A 51 15.28 -3.21 -11.49
CA ARG A 51 16.41 -3.28 -10.58
C ARG A 51 16.83 -4.74 -10.33
N PRO A 52 18.12 -5.03 -10.10
CA PRO A 52 18.63 -6.41 -10.08
C PRO A 52 17.92 -7.32 -9.07
N GLU A 53 17.42 -6.76 -7.95
CA GLU A 53 16.75 -7.49 -6.87
C GLU A 53 15.43 -8.13 -7.33
N TYR A 54 14.72 -7.46 -8.26
CA TYR A 54 13.40 -7.89 -8.75
C TYR A 54 13.45 -8.44 -10.18
N ARG A 55 14.46 -8.06 -10.97
CA ARG A 55 14.55 -8.36 -12.40
C ARG A 55 14.67 -9.85 -12.72
N GLU A 56 15.32 -10.63 -11.86
CA GLU A 56 15.49 -12.08 -12.05
C GLU A 56 14.22 -12.86 -11.72
N LYS A 57 13.42 -12.35 -10.77
CA LYS A 57 12.13 -12.92 -10.38
C LYS A 57 11.01 -12.61 -11.38
N LEU A 58 11.25 -11.67 -12.30
CA LEU A 58 10.27 -11.23 -13.28
C LEU A 58 10.24 -12.18 -14.50
N ASP A 59 9.03 -12.56 -14.92
CA ASP A 59 8.85 -13.37 -16.11
C ASP A 59 9.47 -12.71 -17.37
N PRO A 60 10.21 -13.46 -18.22
CA PRO A 60 10.89 -12.91 -19.39
C PRO A 60 9.98 -12.13 -20.36
N LYS A 61 8.70 -12.48 -20.45
CA LYS A 61 7.70 -11.79 -21.27
C LYS A 61 7.42 -10.38 -20.77
N HIS A 62 7.25 -10.23 -19.46
CA HIS A 62 7.00 -8.93 -18.82
C HIS A 62 8.27 -8.09 -18.77
N ARG A 63 9.41 -8.73 -18.48
CA ARG A 63 10.73 -8.08 -18.48
C ARG A 63 11.04 -7.34 -19.78
N ARG A 64 10.88 -8.00 -20.94
CA ARG A 64 11.13 -7.36 -22.25
C ARG A 64 10.22 -6.15 -22.50
N LYS A 65 8.96 -6.23 -22.08
CA LYS A 65 7.98 -5.14 -22.22
C LYS A 65 8.36 -3.94 -21.35
N PHE A 66 8.74 -4.18 -20.09
CA PHE A 66 9.13 -3.13 -19.16
C PHE A 66 10.47 -2.51 -19.54
N GLU A 67 11.45 -3.30 -20.01
CA GLU A 67 12.71 -2.76 -20.56
C GLU A 67 12.45 -1.84 -21.77
N THR A 68 11.51 -2.20 -22.63
CA THR A 68 11.13 -1.37 -23.77
C THR A 68 10.43 -0.08 -23.31
N LEU A 69 9.51 -0.19 -22.35
CA LEU A 69 8.81 0.95 -21.75
C LEU A 69 9.77 1.97 -21.13
N VAL A 70 10.74 1.51 -20.34
CA VAL A 70 11.69 2.39 -19.64
C VAL A 70 12.75 2.95 -20.59
N ARG A 71 13.13 2.23 -21.65
CA ARG A 71 14.08 2.72 -22.68
C ARG A 71 13.47 3.71 -23.66
N ARG A 72 12.16 3.62 -23.90
CA ARG A 72 11.41 4.53 -24.76
C ARG A 72 10.26 5.14 -23.97
N PRO A 73 10.53 6.06 -23.04
CA PRO A 73 9.48 6.93 -22.56
C PRO A 73 8.96 7.66 -23.81
N ASP A 74 7.69 7.48 -24.16
CA ASP A 74 7.11 8.11 -25.35
C ASP A 74 7.35 9.63 -25.28
N ARG A 75 8.37 10.12 -26.00
CA ARG A 75 8.74 11.54 -26.11
C ARG A 75 7.72 12.36 -26.93
N LYS A 76 6.46 11.92 -27.01
CA LYS A 76 5.41 12.51 -27.86
C LYS A 76 4.12 12.89 -27.13
N THR A 77 4.16 12.99 -25.81
CA THR A 77 3.19 13.80 -25.06
C THR A 77 3.99 14.66 -24.10
N GLU A 78 4.71 15.64 -24.66
CA GLU A 78 4.87 16.92 -23.98
C GLU A 78 3.47 17.43 -23.68
N SER A 79 3.10 17.48 -22.40
CA SER A 79 2.28 18.54 -21.83
C SER A 79 1.22 19.13 -22.76
N THR A 80 0.23 18.33 -23.16
CA THR A 80 -1.05 18.89 -23.57
C THR A 80 -1.86 19.16 -22.31
N GLU A 81 -2.50 20.32 -22.28
CA GLU A 81 -3.35 20.84 -21.21
C GLU A 81 -4.47 19.85 -20.81
N GLU A 82 -4.72 18.83 -21.65
CA GLU A 82 -5.61 17.69 -21.47
C GLU A 82 -5.17 16.73 -20.33
N ASP A 83 -3.86 16.51 -20.12
CA ASP A 83 -3.35 15.71 -18.99
C ASP A 83 -3.41 16.49 -17.66
N ALA A 84 -3.46 17.83 -17.71
CA ALA A 84 -3.66 18.68 -16.55
C ALA A 84 -5.13 18.75 -16.12
N GLU A 85 -6.07 18.57 -17.06
CA GLU A 85 -7.51 18.52 -16.79
C GLU A 85 -7.91 17.19 -16.15
N ASN A 86 -7.33 16.06 -16.60
CA ASN A 86 -7.55 14.76 -15.93
C ASN A 86 -6.89 14.68 -14.54
N ARG A 87 -5.91 15.56 -14.25
CA ARG A 87 -5.28 15.70 -12.92
C ARG A 87 -6.12 16.53 -11.95
N LYS A 88 -7.12 17.27 -12.43
CA LYS A 88 -7.88 18.26 -11.64
C LYS A 88 -9.13 17.68 -10.96
N THR A 89 -9.61 16.52 -11.39
CA THR A 89 -10.86 15.91 -10.86
C THR A 89 -10.65 15.19 -9.52
N GLU A 90 -9.40 14.95 -9.12
CA GLU A 90 -9.06 14.25 -7.86
C GLU A 90 -8.10 15.11 -7.02
N GLN A 91 -8.53 16.31 -6.59
CA GLN A 91 -7.82 16.99 -5.51
C GLN A 91 -7.93 16.13 -4.26
N GLU A 92 -6.89 15.33 -4.00
CA GLU A 92 -6.79 14.49 -2.81
C GLU A 92 -7.01 15.37 -1.58
N ALA A 93 -7.97 14.97 -0.75
CA ALA A 93 -8.35 15.75 0.42
C ALA A 93 -7.17 15.85 1.40
N PHE A 94 -6.89 17.06 1.87
CA PHE A 94 -5.93 17.27 2.94
C PHE A 94 -6.60 17.03 4.28
N THR A 95 -5.96 16.22 5.12
CA THR A 95 -6.41 15.90 6.47
C THR A 95 -5.26 16.14 7.47
N PRO A 96 -5.56 16.43 8.74
CA PRO A 96 -4.53 16.82 9.70
C PRO A 96 -3.76 15.60 10.22
N CYS A 97 -2.44 15.70 10.26
CA CYS A 97 -1.57 14.70 10.86
C CYS A 97 -1.97 14.39 12.31
N PRO A 98 -2.02 13.12 12.73
CA PRO A 98 -2.48 12.76 14.06
C PRO A 98 -1.53 13.18 15.21
N LEU A 99 -0.30 13.59 14.90
CA LEU A 99 0.68 14.06 15.91
C LEU A 99 0.83 15.58 15.94
N CYS A 100 1.21 16.20 14.81
CA CYS A 100 1.50 17.64 14.74
C CYS A 100 0.36 18.48 14.16
N SER A 101 -0.73 17.86 13.70
CA SER A 101 -1.86 18.53 13.05
C SER A 101 -1.51 19.29 11.76
N SER A 102 -0.34 19.06 11.17
CA SER A 102 0.01 19.62 9.86
C SER A 102 -0.91 19.05 8.77
N PRO A 103 -1.32 19.86 7.77
CA PRO A 103 -2.12 19.35 6.66
C PRO A 103 -1.27 18.40 5.80
N ILE A 104 -1.73 17.17 5.64
CA ILE A 104 -1.11 16.16 4.79
C ILE A 104 -2.19 15.52 3.91
N THR A 105 -1.80 15.02 2.75
CA THR A 105 -2.71 14.29 1.87
C THR A 105 -3.27 13.07 2.59
N ALA A 106 -4.60 12.82 2.50
CA ALA A 106 -5.25 11.69 3.16
C ALA A 106 -4.58 10.32 2.85
N SER A 107 -4.15 10.13 1.61
CA SER A 107 -3.45 8.93 1.14
C SER A 107 -1.98 8.85 1.56
N SER A 108 -1.37 9.95 2.02
CA SER A 108 0.03 9.96 2.46
C SER A 108 0.15 9.39 3.88
N LEU A 109 0.98 8.36 4.03
CA LEU A 109 1.31 7.74 5.31
C LEU A 109 2.63 8.25 5.89
N TYR A 110 3.25 9.26 5.30
CA TYR A 110 4.49 9.84 5.81
C TYR A 110 4.31 11.34 6.07
N CYS A 111 4.62 11.76 7.30
CA CYS A 111 4.59 13.16 7.68
C CYS A 111 5.99 13.77 7.58
N THR A 112 6.17 14.77 6.74
CA THR A 112 7.47 15.45 6.56
C THR A 112 7.88 16.31 7.77
N GLU A 113 6.90 16.84 8.50
CA GLU A 113 7.14 17.67 9.69
C GLU A 113 7.59 16.82 10.89
N CYS A 114 6.90 15.71 11.15
CA CYS A 114 7.26 14.79 12.22
C CYS A 114 8.39 13.82 11.82
N ARG A 115 8.62 13.61 10.53
CA ARG A 115 9.50 12.57 9.97
C ARG A 115 9.19 11.18 10.50
N ILE A 116 7.90 10.85 10.54
CA ILE A 116 7.40 9.54 10.98
C ILE A 116 6.45 8.97 9.94
N THR A 117 6.38 7.64 9.93
CA THR A 117 5.34 6.90 9.24
C THR A 117 4.09 6.85 10.12
N LEU A 118 2.97 7.26 9.56
CA LEU A 118 1.68 7.36 10.23
C LEU A 118 0.91 6.05 10.11
N PRO A 119 0.17 5.65 11.16
CA PRO A 119 -0.75 4.54 11.06
C PRO A 119 -1.90 4.88 10.10
N TYR A 120 -2.39 3.86 9.40
CA TYR A 120 -3.47 3.98 8.44
C TYR A 120 -4.74 3.29 8.93
N CYS A 121 -5.87 3.72 8.39
CA CYS A 121 -7.18 3.22 8.68
C CYS A 121 -7.40 1.87 7.98
N ILE A 122 -7.79 0.84 8.73
CA ILE A 122 -8.11 -0.48 8.19
C ILE A 122 -9.20 -0.50 7.11
N ILE A 123 -10.09 0.49 7.11
CA ILE A 123 -11.23 0.55 6.19
C ILE A 123 -10.90 1.35 4.93
N THR A 124 -10.31 2.54 5.08
CA THR A 124 -10.10 3.46 3.95
C THR A 124 -8.69 3.40 3.36
N GLY A 125 -7.71 2.89 4.11
CA GLY A 125 -6.29 2.93 3.73
C GLY A 125 -5.61 4.30 3.90
N ASN A 126 -6.35 5.34 4.26
CA ASN A 126 -5.82 6.68 4.54
C ASN A 126 -5.17 6.75 5.93
N HIS A 127 -4.30 7.73 6.17
CA HIS A 127 -3.77 7.93 7.52
C HIS A 127 -4.89 8.26 8.51
N VAL A 128 -4.74 7.82 9.76
CA VAL A 128 -5.75 8.05 10.80
C VAL A 128 -5.75 9.51 11.28
N ILE A 129 -6.91 9.98 11.72
CA ILE A 129 -7.10 11.34 12.22
C ILE A 129 -7.21 11.31 13.74
N ARG A 130 -6.48 12.20 14.44
CA ARG A 130 -6.47 12.26 15.92
C ARG A 130 -7.87 12.44 16.52
N SER A 131 -8.68 13.31 15.94
CA SER A 131 -10.01 13.59 16.46
C SER A 131 -10.96 12.40 16.27
N ASP A 132 -10.81 11.62 15.21
CA ASP A 132 -11.74 10.56 14.82
C ASP A 132 -11.07 9.19 14.83
N PHE A 133 -10.38 8.86 15.92
CA PHE A 133 -9.59 7.64 16.05
C PHE A 133 -10.34 6.53 16.78
N THR A 134 -10.18 5.30 16.30
CA THR A 134 -10.55 4.08 17.01
C THR A 134 -9.59 2.94 16.65
N VAL A 135 -9.76 1.79 17.31
CA VAL A 135 -9.02 0.57 17.01
C VAL A 135 -9.97 -0.61 16.95
N CYS A 136 -9.59 -1.65 16.20
CA CYS A 136 -10.31 -2.92 16.27
C CYS A 136 -10.17 -3.53 17.68
N PRO A 137 -11.27 -3.98 18.32
CA PRO A 137 -11.22 -4.53 19.69
C PRO A 137 -10.46 -5.86 19.77
N ASN A 138 -10.30 -6.57 18.64
CA ASN A 138 -9.61 -7.86 18.61
C ASN A 138 -8.13 -7.73 18.26
N CYS A 139 -7.79 -7.14 17.11
CA CYS A 139 -6.40 -7.02 16.66
C CYS A 139 -5.74 -5.68 16.97
N GLN A 140 -6.44 -4.75 17.62
CA GLN A 140 -5.96 -3.41 17.96
C GLN A 140 -5.48 -2.56 16.77
N PHE A 141 -5.89 -2.93 15.55
CA PHE A 141 -5.49 -2.23 14.35
C PHE A 141 -6.16 -0.85 14.24
N PRO A 142 -5.44 0.22 13.83
CA PRO A 142 -5.96 1.58 13.79
C PRO A 142 -7.05 1.78 12.74
N ALA A 143 -8.01 2.64 13.05
CA ALA A 143 -9.10 2.98 12.16
C ALA A 143 -9.61 4.40 12.42
N ILE A 144 -10.23 4.98 11.39
CA ILE A 144 -11.05 6.18 11.53
C ILE A 144 -12.42 5.74 12.04
N TYR A 145 -12.89 6.34 13.14
CA TYR A 145 -14.10 5.90 13.83
C TYR A 145 -15.36 6.05 12.97
N SER A 146 -15.55 7.20 12.30
CA SER A 146 -16.72 7.40 11.42
C SER A 146 -16.76 6.40 10.27
N GLU A 147 -15.61 6.16 9.62
CA GLU A 147 -15.47 5.21 8.52
C GLU A 147 -15.70 3.76 8.98
N PHE A 148 -15.19 3.39 10.17
CA PHE A 148 -15.41 2.05 10.71
C PHE A 148 -16.87 1.82 11.11
N MET A 149 -17.53 2.84 11.69
CA MET A 149 -18.96 2.75 11.96
C MET A 149 -19.78 2.64 10.68
N SER A 150 -19.48 3.46 9.67
CA SER A 150 -20.12 3.38 8.35
C SER A 150 -19.94 2.00 7.71
N TYR A 151 -18.75 1.42 7.80
CA TYR A 151 -18.48 0.06 7.32
C TYR A 151 -19.36 -1.01 8.00
N ILE A 152 -19.52 -0.92 9.32
CA ILE A 152 -20.35 -1.85 10.10
C ILE A 152 -21.83 -1.70 9.72
N GLU A 153 -22.29 -0.47 9.49
CA GLU A 153 -23.69 -0.19 9.16
C GLU A 153 -24.09 -0.64 7.76
N ASN A 154 -23.16 -0.58 6.80
CA ASN A 154 -23.43 -0.90 5.40
C ASN A 154 -23.14 -2.37 5.04
N THR A 155 -22.75 -3.21 6.00
CA THR A 155 -22.35 -4.60 5.75
C THR A 155 -23.18 -5.56 6.61
N ASP A 156 -23.87 -6.52 5.98
CA ASP A 156 -24.76 -7.49 6.68
C ASP A 156 -24.02 -8.41 7.67
N SER A 157 -22.72 -8.62 7.47
CA SER A 157 -21.83 -9.35 8.39
C SER A 157 -20.44 -8.70 8.41
N PRO A 158 -20.24 -7.65 9.21
CA PRO A 158 -18.99 -6.93 9.20
C PRO A 158 -17.91 -7.73 9.94
N ASN A 159 -16.87 -8.09 9.20
CA ASN A 159 -15.68 -8.75 9.72
C ASN A 159 -14.49 -7.81 9.57
N CYS A 160 -13.61 -7.78 10.57
CA CYS A 160 -12.40 -6.97 10.49
C CYS A 160 -11.52 -7.45 9.32
N PRO A 161 -11.11 -6.58 8.37
CA PRO A 161 -10.28 -6.97 7.22
C PRO A 161 -8.93 -7.59 7.59
N MET A 162 -8.40 -7.26 8.78
CA MET A 162 -7.08 -7.73 9.23
C MET A 162 -7.12 -9.04 10.02
N CYS A 163 -8.12 -9.24 10.88
CA CYS A 163 -8.19 -10.44 11.72
C CYS A 163 -9.38 -11.36 11.41
N SER A 164 -10.23 -10.98 10.46
CA SER A 164 -11.44 -11.71 10.04
C SER A 164 -12.45 -12.01 11.16
N VAL A 165 -12.27 -11.43 12.34
CA VAL A 165 -13.22 -11.55 13.46
C VAL A 165 -14.39 -10.60 13.26
N LYS A 166 -15.59 -11.10 13.53
CA LYS A 166 -16.83 -10.32 13.47
C LYS A 166 -16.73 -9.12 14.42
N VAL A 167 -17.09 -7.95 13.93
CA VAL A 167 -17.12 -6.70 14.69
C VAL A 167 -18.56 -6.23 14.82
N GLU A 168 -18.91 -5.73 16.00
CA GLU A 168 -20.26 -5.25 16.31
C GLU A 168 -20.20 -3.78 16.72
N ARG A 169 -21.24 -3.01 16.44
CA ARG A 169 -21.28 -1.55 16.67
C ARG A 169 -20.95 -1.21 18.14
N GLU A 170 -21.46 -2.01 19.07
CA GLU A 170 -21.29 -1.83 20.51
C GLU A 170 -19.84 -2.06 20.99
N SER A 171 -19.08 -2.83 20.22
CA SER A 171 -17.68 -3.15 20.52
C SER A 171 -16.71 -2.04 20.09
N ILE A 172 -17.13 -1.13 19.21
CA ILE A 172 -16.30 -0.04 18.70
C ILE A 172 -16.54 1.21 19.53
N ARG A 173 -15.45 1.79 20.05
CA ARG A 173 -15.49 3.03 20.81
C ARG A 173 -14.51 4.04 20.25
N ARG A 174 -14.96 5.30 20.13
CA ARG A 174 -14.09 6.41 19.79
C ARG A 174 -13.12 6.67 20.94
N ILE A 175 -11.85 6.81 20.61
CA ILE A 175 -10.79 7.10 21.58
C ILE A 175 -10.53 8.61 21.53
N LEU A 176 -10.72 9.29 22.67
CA LEU A 176 -10.56 10.75 22.77
C LEU A 176 -9.09 11.17 22.84
N ASP A 177 -8.25 10.36 23.48
CA ASP A 177 -6.80 10.60 23.55
C ASP A 177 -6.03 9.43 22.94
N PRO A 178 -5.75 9.49 21.62
CA PRO A 178 -5.05 8.41 20.94
C PRO A 178 -3.52 8.49 21.11
N SER A 179 -2.98 9.49 21.83
CA SER A 179 -1.54 9.73 21.88
C SER A 179 -0.72 8.52 22.35
N LYS A 180 -1.20 7.78 23.35
CA LYS A 180 -0.51 6.57 23.85
C LYS A 180 -0.53 5.44 22.82
N THR A 181 -1.68 5.21 22.19
CA THR A 181 -1.87 4.16 21.19
C THR A 181 -1.06 4.45 19.94
N LEU A 182 -1.07 5.69 19.46
CA LEU A 182 -0.27 6.13 18.32
C LEU A 182 1.24 5.98 18.59
N ALA A 183 1.71 6.38 19.77
CA ALA A 183 3.11 6.23 20.14
C ALA A 183 3.55 4.75 20.18
N ALA A 184 2.72 3.86 20.72
CA ALA A 184 3.01 2.43 20.75
C ALA A 184 3.11 1.83 19.33
N TRP A 185 2.22 2.25 18.43
CA TRP A 185 2.25 1.84 17.02
C TRP A 185 3.52 2.30 16.31
N ILE A 186 3.89 3.57 16.45
CA ILE A 186 5.07 4.16 15.80
C ILE A 186 6.35 3.48 16.30
N SER A 187 6.46 3.27 17.61
CA SER A 187 7.62 2.56 18.19
C SER A 187 7.76 1.13 17.65
N SER A 188 6.63 0.45 17.41
CA SER A 188 6.65 -0.92 16.88
C SER A 188 7.11 -0.98 15.42
N THR A 189 6.92 0.09 14.65
CA THR A 189 7.34 0.14 13.24
C THR A 189 8.83 0.49 13.07
N GLU A 190 9.39 1.34 13.94
CA GLU A 190 10.82 1.72 13.89
C GLU A 190 11.76 0.54 14.21
N GLU A 191 11.32 -0.39 15.07
CA GLU A 191 12.10 -1.60 15.38
C GLU A 191 12.18 -2.58 14.19
N ALA A 192 11.13 -2.63 13.36
CA ALA A 192 11.10 -3.49 12.18
C ALA A 192 12.07 -3.02 11.09
N GLU A 193 12.24 -1.70 10.92
CA GLU A 193 13.15 -1.12 9.92
C GLU A 193 14.63 -1.43 10.24
N LYS A 194 15.01 -1.46 11.53
CA LYS A 194 16.39 -1.79 11.94
C LYS A 194 16.81 -3.23 11.67
N THR A 195 15.86 -4.15 11.49
CA THR A 195 16.19 -5.57 11.30
C THR A 195 16.43 -5.92 9.81
N GLY A 196 16.15 -4.99 8.89
CA GLY A 196 16.33 -5.18 7.45
C GLY A 196 17.71 -4.80 6.91
N GLU A 197 18.52 -4.06 7.66
CA GLU A 197 19.82 -3.53 7.22
C GLU A 197 21.01 -4.48 7.46
N ASP A 198 20.83 -5.55 8.25
CA ASP A 198 21.93 -6.46 8.64
C ASP A 198 22.14 -7.65 7.67
N ALA A 199 21.32 -7.79 6.62
CA ALA A 199 21.50 -8.81 5.58
C ALA A 199 22.41 -8.36 4.42
N GLU A 200 22.84 -7.09 4.39
CA GLU A 200 23.53 -6.48 3.24
C GLU A 200 25.06 -6.41 3.40
N ASN A 201 25.70 -7.27 4.22
CA ASN A 201 27.16 -7.35 4.19
C ASN A 201 27.75 -8.72 4.52
N LYS A 202 27.44 -9.72 3.69
CA LYS A 202 28.30 -10.90 3.58
C LYS A 202 28.14 -11.63 2.26
N SER A 203 28.81 -11.17 1.20
CA SER A 203 29.52 -12.01 0.21
C SER A 203 29.92 -11.23 -1.04
N LEU A 204 31.16 -10.72 -1.08
CA LEU A 204 31.93 -10.68 -2.32
C LEU A 204 33.11 -11.65 -2.17
N PRO A 205 33.17 -12.75 -2.92
CA PRO A 205 34.44 -13.41 -3.20
C PRO A 205 35.22 -12.51 -4.16
N GLN A 206 36.38 -12.03 -3.72
CA GLN A 206 37.37 -11.42 -4.62
C GLN A 206 37.91 -12.50 -5.56
N GLU A 207 37.67 -12.37 -6.85
CA GLU A 207 38.36 -13.20 -7.86
C GLU A 207 39.84 -12.81 -7.92
N PRO A 208 40.77 -13.78 -7.93
CA PRO A 208 42.20 -13.51 -8.05
C PRO A 208 42.56 -13.15 -9.50
N THR A 209 43.25 -12.02 -9.65
CA THR A 209 43.90 -11.59 -10.88
C THR A 209 45.00 -12.56 -11.28
N ILE A 210 44.99 -13.00 -12.54
CA ILE A 210 46.17 -13.51 -13.26
C ILE A 210 46.38 -12.61 -14.47
#